data_AF-A0A085M5T9-F1
#
_entry.id   AF-A0A085M5T9-F1
#
_cell.length_a   1.000
_cell.length_b   1.000
_cell.length_c   1.000
_cell.angle_alpha   90.00
_cell.angle_beta   90.00
_cell.angle_gamma   90.00
#
_symmetry.space_group_name_H-M   'P 1'
#
loop_
_entity.id
_entity.type
_entity.pdbx_description
1 polymer ?
#
loop_
_entity_poly.entity_id
_entity_poly.type
_entity_poly.pdbx_seq_one_letter_code
_entity_poly.pdbx_strand_id
1 'polypeptide(L)' 'MEYICEFVSSQRGDAMLRERGYSSMQDECRGKKYYWCCDSVKSLYCNARAVNAVLDGKHVMKLLFRA' A
#
# COMPACT_ATOMS: atom_id res chain seq x y z
N MET A 1 11.37 6.98 3.39
CA MET A 1 10.81 6.79 4.74
C MET A 1 10.02 5.49 4.73
N GLU A 2 10.21 4.64 5.73
CA GLU A 2 9.51 3.36 5.88
C GLU A 2 8.55 3.48 7.05
N TYR A 3 7.36 2.89 6.91
CA TYR A 3 6.27 2.95 7.88
C TYR A 3 5.82 1.54 8.21
N ILE A 4 5.53 1.27 9.48
CA ILE A 4 4.82 0.06 9.87
C ILE A 4 3.37 0.25 9.41
N CYS A 5 2.86 -0.70 8.64
CA CYS A 5 1.53 -0.63 8.06
C CYS A 5 0.60 -1.69 8.64
N GLU A 6 -0.66 -1.33 8.81
CA GLU A 6 -1.71 -2.26 9.19
C GLU A 6 -2.46 -2.74 7.94
N PHE A 7 -2.67 -4.05 7.85
CA PHE A 7 -3.54 -4.62 6.84
C PHE A 7 -4.98 -4.54 7.32
N VAL A 8 -5.83 -4.03 6.46
CA VAL A 8 -7.27 -3.99 6.64
C VAL A 8 -7.91 -4.71 5.48
N SER A 9 -8.98 -5.45 5.76
CA SER A 9 -9.86 -5.95 4.72
C SER A 9 -10.78 -4.83 4.25
N SER A 10 -10.88 -4.65 2.93
CA SER A 10 -11.94 -3.83 2.36
C SER A 10 -13.30 -4.46 2.61
N GLN A 11 -14.39 -3.69 2.46
CA GLN A 11 -15.75 -4.23 2.51
C GLN A 11 -16.00 -5.35 1.48
N ARG A 12 -15.18 -5.43 0.44
CA ARG A 12 -15.26 -6.43 -0.63
C ARG A 12 -14.32 -7.62 -0.40
N GLY A 13 -13.59 -7.64 0.71
CA GLY A 13 -12.62 -8.68 1.06
C GLY A 13 -11.20 -8.46 0.50
N ASP A 14 -11.01 -7.48 -0.39
CA ASP A 14 -9.68 -7.15 -0.92
C ASP A 14 -8.76 -6.61 0.17
N ALA A 15 -7.47 -6.95 0.09
CA ALA A 15 -6.46 -6.43 1.01
C ALA A 15 -6.25 -4.92 0.79
N MET A 16 -6.21 -4.19 1.90
CA MET A 16 -5.99 -2.74 1.94
C MET A 16 -4.91 -2.42 2.96
N LEU A 17 -4.06 -1.45 2.64
CA LEU A 17 -3.11 -0.87 3.60
C LEU A 17 -3.61 0.49 4.04
N ARG A 18 -3.54 0.77 5.34
CA ARG A 18 -3.93 2.06 5.90
C ARG A 18 -2.75 2.69 6.62
N GLU A 19 -2.44 3.93 6.28
CA GLU A 19 -1.37 4.73 6.89
C GLU A 19 -1.87 6.16 7.08
N ARG A 20 -1.89 6.65 8.33
CA ARG A 20 -2.29 8.04 8.69
C ARG A 20 -3.60 8.53 8.05
N GLY A 21 -4.55 7.63 7.79
CA GLY A 21 -5.83 7.95 7.17
C GLY A 21 -5.87 7.83 5.65
N TYR A 22 -4.73 7.61 4.99
CA TYR A 22 -4.66 7.23 3.58
C TYR A 22 -4.81 5.72 3.43
N SER A 23 -5.57 5.33 2.41
CA SER A 23 -5.83 3.94 2.07
C SER A 23 -5.15 3.61 0.75
N SER A 24 -4.52 2.45 0.68
CA SER A 24 -3.90 1.92 -0.53
C SER A 24 -4.45 0.54 -0.84
N MET A 25 -4.80 0.31 -2.10
CA MET A 25 -5.25 -0.97 -2.62
C MET A 25 -4.08 -1.72 -3.25
N GLN A 26 -4.11 -3.05 -3.16
CA GLN A 26 -3.09 -3.86 -3.81
C GLN A 26 -3.22 -3.71 -5.34
N ASP A 27 -2.11 -3.39 -5.99
CA ASP A 27 -2.04 -3.20 -7.44
C ASP A 27 -1.45 -4.44 -8.12
N GLU A 28 -0.24 -4.83 -7.71
CA GLU A 28 0.45 -5.99 -8.26
C GLU A 28 1.29 -6.70 -7.19
N CYS A 29 1.50 -8.00 -7.39
CA CYS A 29 2.44 -8.79 -6.59
C CYS A 29 3.59 -9.24 -7.50
N ARG A 30 4.84 -8.94 -7.11
CA ARG A 30 6.03 -9.45 -7.81
C ARG A 30 6.95 -10.14 -6.81
N GLY A 31 6.90 -11.47 -6.78
CA GLY A 31 7.70 -12.28 -5.87
C GLY A 31 7.34 -12.01 -4.41
N LYS A 32 8.30 -11.49 -3.63
CA LYS A 32 8.12 -11.16 -2.20
C LYS A 32 7.73 -9.71 -1.93
N LYS A 33 7.41 -8.95 -2.99
CA LYS A 33 7.04 -7.54 -2.90
C LYS A 33 5.62 -7.35 -3.39
N TYR A 34 4.82 -6.63 -2.62
CA TYR A 34 3.47 -6.22 -2.98
C TYR A 34 3.49 -4.74 -3.28
N TYR A 35 2.96 -4.35 -4.43
CA TYR A 35 2.83 -2.97 -4.84
C TYR A 35 1.41 -2.52 -4.62
N TRP A 36 1.28 -1.27 -4.23
CA TRP A 36 0.03 -0.67 -3.81
C TRP A 36 -0.14 0.67 -4.51
N CYS A 37 -1.38 0.99 -4.84
CA CYS A 37 -1.79 2.29 -5.36
C CYS A 37 -2.78 2.94 -4.40
N CYS A 38 -2.80 4.27 -4.37
CA CYS A 38 -3.79 4.99 -3.60
C CYS A 38 -5.21 4.60 -4.05
N ASP A 39 -6.10 4.40 -3.08
CA ASP A 39 -7.51 4.10 -3.33
C ASP A 39 -8.18 5.16 -4.23
N SER A 40 -7.72 6.41 -4.09
CA SER A 40 -8.20 7.57 -4.83
C SER A 40 -7.52 7.76 -6.20
N VAL A 41 -6.80 6.77 -6.72
CA VAL A 41 -6.18 6.85 -8.07
C VAL A 41 -7.21 7.08 -9.17
N LYS A 42 -8.41 6.50 -9.05
CA LYS A 42 -9.49 6.63 -10.04
C LYS A 42 -10.31 7.91 -9.88
N SER A 43 -10.46 8.41 -8.65
CA SER A 43 -11.30 9.57 -8.34
C SER A 43 -10.53 10.89 -8.36
N LEU A 44 -9.30 10.91 -7.86
CA LEU A 44 -8.46 12.10 -7.69
C LEU A 44 -7.19 12.07 -8.54
N TYR A 45 -7.03 11.08 -9.42
CA TYR A 45 -5.79 10.86 -10.19
C TYR A 45 -4.54 10.81 -9.31
N CYS A 46 -4.70 10.33 -8.08
CA CYS A 46 -3.61 10.24 -7.11
C CYS A 46 -2.57 9.23 -7.60
N ASN A 47 -1.36 9.73 -7.87
CA ASN A 47 -0.23 8.91 -8.36
C ASN A 47 0.61 8.32 -7.21
N ALA A 48 0.16 8.42 -5.97
CA ALA A 48 0.87 7.84 -4.83
C ALA A 48 0.92 6.31 -4.95
N ARG A 49 2.13 5.77 -4.84
CA ARG A 49 2.41 4.34 -4.87
C ARG A 49 3.11 3.94 -3.59
N ALA A 50 2.93 2.70 -3.17
CA ALA A 50 3.67 2.13 -2.05
C ALA A 50 4.12 0.71 -2.36
N VAL A 51 5.16 0.26 -1.68
CA VAL A 51 5.61 -1.12 -1.71
C VAL A 51 5.60 -1.66 -0.29
N ASN A 52 5.02 -2.84 -0.12
CA ASN A 52 5.12 -3.64 1.09
C ASN A 52 6.18 -4.72 0.91
N ALA A 53 7.01 -4.88 1.94
CA ALA A 53 7.94 -5.99 2.08
C ALA A 53 7.91 -6.51 3.51
N VAL A 54 8.28 -7.78 3.68
CA VAL A 54 8.51 -8.36 5.01
C VAL A 54 10.00 -8.20 5.33
N LEU A 55 10.31 -7.42 6.37
CA LEU A 55 11.64 -7.24 6.93
C LEU A 55 11.62 -7.71 8.38
N ASP A 56 12.47 -8.68 8.73
CA ASP A 56 12.57 -9.26 10.07
C ASP A 56 11.22 -9.75 10.66
N GLY A 57 10.37 -10.34 9.81
CA GLY A 57 9.04 -10.82 10.19
C GLY A 57 8.00 -9.71 10.37
N LYS A 58 8.37 -8.44 10.16
CA LYS A 58 7.46 -7.29 10.20
C LYS A 58 7.11 -6.85 8.80
N HIS A 59 5.84 -6.51 8.59
CA HIS A 59 5.39 -5.88 7.36
C HIS A 59 5.71 -4.40 7.41
N VAL A 60 6.54 -3.97 6.47
CA VAL A 60 6.94 -2.57 6.33
C VAL A 60 6.54 -2.07 4.96
N MET A 61 6.02 -0.85 4.95
CA MET A 61 5.60 -0.15 3.77
C MET A 61 6.56 1.00 3.48
N LYS A 62 6.92 1.14 2.22
CA LYS A 62 7.69 2.28 1.72
C LYS A 62 6.87 3.00 0.67
N LEU A 63 6.56 4.28 0.92
CA LEU A 63 5.96 5.13 -0.08
C LEU A 63 6.96 5.39 -1.21
N LEU A 64 6.51 5.21 -2.44
CA LEU A 64 7.22 5.55 -3.65
C LEU A 64 6.74 6.94 -4.07
N PHE A 65 7.39 7.98 -3.54
CA PHE A 65 7.18 9.34 -4.04
C PHE A 65 7.63 9.36 -5.50
N ARG A 66 6.71 9.61 -6.43
CA ARG A 66 7.07 10.05 -7.78
C ARG A 66 7.23 11.57 -7.71
N ALA A 67 8.46 12.02 -7.97
CA ALA A 67 8.78 13.42 -8.18
C ALA A 67 8.07 13.95 -9.43
#